data_AF-A0A960PDP3-F1
#
_entry.id   AF-A0A960PDP3-F1
#
_cell.length_a   1.000
_cell.length_b   1.000
_cell.length_c   1.000
_cell.angle_alpha   90.00
_cell.angle_beta   90.00
_cell.angle_gamma   90.00
#
_symmetry.space_group_name_H-M   'P 1'
#
loop_
_entity.id
_entity.type
_entity.pdbx_description
1 polymer ?
#
loop_
_entity_poly.entity_id
_entity_poly.type
_entity_poly.pdbx_seq_one_letter_code
_entity_poly.pdbx_strand_id
1 'polypeptide(L)'
;MRLPILLLLASALYAQSYEFVYEKAPFASCHASTLLEAKNGDILSAWFGGSREGAKDVAIWMSRRTADGWSAPIEMARHDDTPTWNPVLFRTLDGVTWLYYKFGTSPREWTGAYRFSEDDGRTWSEPRAMPAGLLGPIKNKPISLPDGTVLSGTSVESYQSWTSYAEISTDRARTWSRSGPVAHPTQPFGLIQPTLVPIPGGVRMFMRSRNIGRICASESFDGGETWSPAWETELPNPNSGIDAVALADGRLVMIYNDTEKGRSPLNLAVSHDYGRTWKRFLDLETDPGEYSYPAIIQGSDGNLRMVYTWKRERVRYVDVPLTSVP
;
A
#
# COMPACT_ATOMS: atom_id res chain seq x y z
N MET A 1 40.71 47.69 5.26
CA MET A 1 39.76 46.99 6.13
C MET A 1 38.62 46.47 5.24
N ARG A 2 38.67 45.20 4.81
CA ARG A 2 37.65 44.60 3.94
C ARG A 2 36.79 43.68 4.81
N LEU A 3 35.50 43.97 4.90
CA LEU A 3 34.51 43.10 5.56
C LEU A 3 34.38 41.78 4.78
N PRO A 4 34.33 40.61 5.43
CA PRO A 4 33.97 39.38 4.75
C PRO A 4 32.44 39.33 4.57
N ILE A 5 32.00 39.12 3.34
CA ILE A 5 30.61 38.74 3.04
C ILE A 5 30.47 37.28 3.45
N LEU A 6 29.73 37.04 4.53
CA LEU A 6 29.34 35.69 4.94
C LEU A 6 28.23 35.24 3.99
N LEU A 7 28.54 34.37 3.02
CA LEU A 7 27.51 33.63 2.29
C LEU A 7 26.88 32.63 3.27
N LEU A 8 25.70 32.96 3.77
CA LEU A 8 24.79 31.99 4.38
C LEU A 8 24.25 31.10 3.24
N LEU A 9 24.89 29.95 3.03
CA LEU A 9 24.25 28.81 2.37
C LEU A 9 23.10 28.36 3.27
N ALA A 10 21.89 28.85 3.00
CA ALA A 10 20.68 28.26 3.53
C ALA A 10 20.52 26.88 2.90
N SER A 11 21.06 25.84 3.54
CA SER A 11 20.63 24.48 3.28
C SER A 11 19.18 24.39 3.74
N ALA A 12 18.24 24.54 2.81
CA ALA A 12 16.88 24.09 3.03
C ALA A 12 16.95 22.56 3.18
N LEU A 13 17.20 22.09 4.40
CA LEU A 13 16.74 20.77 4.81
C LEU A 13 15.22 20.86 4.69
N TYR A 14 14.67 20.37 3.58
CA TYR A 14 13.25 20.16 3.49
C TYR A 14 12.91 19.18 4.60
N ALA A 15 12.26 19.67 5.65
CA ALA A 15 11.74 18.82 6.70
C ALA A 15 10.57 18.02 6.12
N GLN A 16 10.42 16.79 6.58
CA GLN A 16 9.20 16.02 6.36
C GLN A 16 7.95 16.82 6.74
N SER A 17 6.88 16.70 5.95
CA SER A 17 5.60 17.35 6.23
C SER A 17 4.55 16.32 6.65
N TYR A 18 3.64 16.73 7.55
CA TYR A 18 2.55 15.91 8.05
C TYR A 18 1.23 16.65 7.88
N GLU A 19 0.26 15.97 7.29
CA GLU A 19 -1.09 16.47 7.11
C GLU A 19 -2.09 15.38 7.46
N PHE A 20 -3.29 15.76 7.87
CA PHE A 20 -4.42 14.83 7.79
C PHE A 20 -5.09 15.00 6.43
N VAL A 21 -5.51 13.88 5.83
CA VAL A 21 -6.25 13.89 4.56
C VAL A 21 -7.59 14.61 4.69
N TYR A 22 -8.16 14.65 5.90
CA TYR A 22 -9.37 15.39 6.25
C TYR A 22 -9.39 15.69 7.75
N GLU A 23 -10.08 16.77 8.12
CA GLU A 23 -10.34 17.10 9.54
C GLU A 23 -11.72 16.67 10.02
N LYS A 24 -12.69 16.60 9.10
CA LYS A 24 -14.06 16.16 9.39
C LYS A 24 -14.47 15.10 8.38
N ALA A 25 -15.19 14.09 8.87
CA ALA A 25 -15.69 12.99 8.07
C ALA A 25 -17.11 12.61 8.48
N PRO A 26 -17.92 12.04 7.56
CA PRO A 26 -19.26 11.52 7.86
C PRO A 26 -19.24 10.13 8.53
N PHE A 27 -18.07 9.63 8.92
CA PHE A 27 -17.88 8.32 9.54
C PHE A 27 -17.05 8.45 10.83
N ALA A 28 -17.23 7.50 11.75
CA ALA A 28 -16.56 7.51 13.06
C ALA A 28 -15.21 6.79 13.02
N SER A 29 -15.02 5.86 12.09
CA SER A 29 -13.80 5.09 11.94
C SER A 29 -13.38 4.93 10.49
N CYS A 30 -12.07 4.91 10.25
CA CYS A 30 -11.47 4.65 8.95
C CYS A 30 -10.30 3.67 9.03
N HIS A 31 -10.01 2.99 7.92
CA HIS A 31 -8.84 2.11 7.82
C HIS A 31 -8.41 1.79 6.39
N ALA A 32 -7.27 1.10 6.26
CA ALA A 32 -6.74 0.56 5.01
C ALA A 32 -6.59 1.60 3.90
N SER A 33 -5.83 2.66 4.20
CA SER A 33 -5.55 3.73 3.24
C SER A 33 -4.60 3.32 2.12
N THR A 34 -4.80 3.90 0.94
CA THR A 34 -3.97 3.79 -0.25
C THR A 34 -3.74 5.18 -0.85
N LEU A 35 -2.70 5.35 -1.66
CA LEU A 35 -2.44 6.59 -2.38
C LEU A 35 -1.88 6.36 -3.79
N LEU A 36 -2.08 7.36 -4.65
CA LEU A 36 -1.59 7.39 -6.02
C LEU A 36 -1.38 8.85 -6.44
N GLU A 37 -0.25 9.17 -7.05
CA GLU A 37 -0.02 10.47 -7.69
C GLU A 37 -0.68 10.49 -9.07
N ALA A 38 -1.49 11.49 -9.39
CA ALA A 38 -2.05 11.76 -10.72
C ALA A 38 -1.01 12.40 -11.66
N LYS A 39 -1.25 12.37 -12.98
CA LYS A 39 -0.28 12.91 -13.95
C LYS A 39 0.02 14.40 -13.76
N ASN A 40 -0.91 15.15 -13.17
CA ASN A 40 -0.76 16.57 -12.85
C ASN A 40 -0.08 16.82 -11.48
N GLY A 41 0.40 15.78 -10.79
CA GLY A 41 1.03 15.89 -9.47
C GLY A 41 0.05 15.89 -8.29
N ASP A 42 -1.27 15.88 -8.53
CA ASP A 42 -2.25 15.73 -7.45
C ASP A 42 -2.08 14.37 -6.78
N ILE A 43 -2.43 14.27 -5.49
CA ILE A 43 -2.45 12.99 -4.79
C ILE A 43 -3.89 12.53 -4.61
N LEU A 44 -4.21 11.33 -5.08
CA LEU A 44 -5.43 10.62 -4.71
C LEU A 44 -5.14 9.76 -3.49
N SER A 45 -6.00 9.80 -2.48
CA SER A 45 -5.98 8.85 -1.38
C SER A 45 -7.36 8.27 -1.15
N ALA A 46 -7.45 6.95 -0.97
CA ALA A 46 -8.68 6.24 -0.67
C ALA A 46 -8.54 5.35 0.57
N TRP A 47 -9.63 5.09 1.28
CA TRP A 47 -9.72 4.26 2.49
C TRP A 47 -11.15 3.75 2.65
N PHE A 48 -11.37 2.75 3.50
CA PHE A 48 -12.74 2.42 3.92
C PHE A 48 -13.10 3.15 5.22
N GLY A 49 -14.36 3.53 5.38
CA GLY A 49 -14.84 4.23 6.56
C GLY A 49 -16.33 4.05 6.82
N GLY A 50 -16.69 3.97 8.10
CA GLY A 50 -18.06 3.77 8.59
C GLY A 50 -18.13 3.89 10.12
N SER A 51 -19.19 3.37 10.73
CA SER A 51 -19.37 3.36 12.18
C SER A 51 -18.29 2.56 12.93
N ARG A 52 -17.87 1.43 12.37
CA ARG A 52 -16.73 0.59 12.80
C ARG A 52 -16.35 -0.36 11.66
N GLU A 53 -15.16 -0.95 11.75
CA GLU A 53 -14.73 -1.99 10.81
C GLU A 53 -15.75 -3.12 10.70
N GLY A 54 -16.13 -3.47 9.47
CA GLY A 54 -17.11 -4.53 9.16
C GLY A 54 -18.57 -4.19 9.43
N ALA A 55 -18.91 -2.94 9.78
CA ALA A 55 -20.31 -2.54 9.86
C ALA A 55 -20.94 -2.35 8.47
N LYS A 56 -22.25 -2.56 8.39
CA LYS A 56 -23.01 -2.46 7.12
C LYS A 56 -22.87 -1.11 6.42
N ASP A 57 -22.60 -0.05 7.18
CA ASP A 57 -22.47 1.31 6.68
C ASP A 57 -21.07 1.63 6.11
N VAL A 58 -20.11 0.70 6.16
CA VAL A 58 -18.76 0.93 5.65
C VAL A 58 -18.74 1.07 4.13
N ALA A 59 -18.29 2.24 3.69
CA ALA A 59 -18.08 2.60 2.28
C ALA A 59 -16.59 2.86 2.00
N ILE A 60 -16.23 2.84 0.72
CA ILE A 60 -14.95 3.35 0.23
C ILE A 60 -15.09 4.87 0.05
N TRP A 61 -14.14 5.60 0.63
CA TRP A 61 -14.03 7.04 0.55
C TRP A 61 -12.74 7.43 -0.16
N MET A 62 -12.73 8.60 -0.80
CA MET A 62 -11.54 9.16 -1.44
C MET A 62 -11.47 10.66 -1.23
N SER A 63 -10.24 11.19 -1.20
CA SER A 63 -9.96 12.62 -1.31
C SER A 63 -8.82 12.86 -2.29
N ARG A 64 -8.79 14.06 -2.87
CA ARG A 64 -7.74 14.53 -3.76
C ARG A 64 -7.00 15.69 -3.10
N ARG A 65 -5.68 15.63 -3.05
CA ARG A 65 -4.80 16.75 -2.69
C ARG A 65 -4.38 17.49 -3.94
N THR A 66 -4.66 18.78 -3.98
CA THR A 66 -4.18 19.71 -5.02
C THR A 66 -3.20 20.70 -4.39
N ALA A 67 -2.79 21.73 -5.13
CA ALA A 67 -2.04 22.86 -4.57
C ALA A 67 -2.79 23.58 -3.44
N ASP A 68 -4.13 23.56 -3.45
CA ASP A 68 -4.99 24.20 -2.45
C ASP A 68 -5.25 23.31 -1.22
N GLY A 69 -4.65 22.11 -1.18
CA GLY A 69 -4.83 21.13 -0.11
C GLY A 69 -5.82 20.01 -0.46
N TRP A 70 -6.29 19.31 0.58
CA TRP A 70 -7.18 18.15 0.45
C TRP A 70 -8.64 18.55 0.25
N SER A 71 -9.30 17.88 -0.72
CA SER A 71 -10.75 17.91 -0.85
C SER A 71 -11.44 17.22 0.33
N ALA A 72 -12.70 17.54 0.59
CA ALA A 72 -13.51 16.73 1.50
C ALA A 72 -13.60 15.26 1.02
N PRO A 73 -13.80 14.29 1.93
CA PRO A 73 -14.07 12.90 1.56
C PRO A 73 -15.31 12.78 0.65
N ILE A 74 -15.15 12.09 -0.47
CA ILE A 74 -16.25 11.69 -1.36
C ILE A 74 -16.45 10.18 -1.32
N GLU A 75 -17.70 9.73 -1.34
CA GLU A 75 -18.04 8.32 -1.37
C GLU A 75 -17.78 7.75 -2.77
N MET A 76 -16.96 6.70 -2.84
CA MET A 76 -16.55 6.05 -4.09
C MET A 76 -17.24 4.73 -4.34
N ALA A 77 -17.56 3.97 -3.28
CA ALA A 77 -18.27 2.72 -3.43
C ALA A 77 -18.97 2.34 -2.13
N ARG A 78 -20.21 1.88 -2.26
CA ARG A 78 -21.03 1.29 -1.21
C ARG A 78 -21.73 0.07 -1.80
N HIS A 79 -22.02 -0.93 -0.97
CA HIS A 79 -22.73 -2.12 -1.42
C HIS A 79 -23.84 -2.47 -0.43
N ASP A 80 -25.01 -1.83 -0.58
CA ASP A 80 -26.20 -2.05 0.23
C ASP A 80 -25.88 -2.22 1.74
N ASP A 81 -26.30 -3.36 2.31
CA ASP A 81 -26.11 -3.77 3.69
C ASP A 81 -24.80 -4.55 3.93
N THR A 82 -23.82 -4.43 3.01
CA THR A 82 -22.57 -5.18 3.01
C THR A 82 -21.36 -4.24 3.09
N PRO A 83 -20.46 -4.42 4.07
CA PRO A 83 -19.28 -3.58 4.18
C PRO A 83 -18.36 -3.72 2.97
N THR A 84 -17.74 -2.59 2.62
CA THR A 84 -16.65 -2.54 1.64
C THR A 84 -15.29 -2.43 2.35
N TRP A 85 -14.23 -2.93 1.71
CA TRP A 85 -12.93 -3.13 2.35
C TRP A 85 -11.75 -2.85 1.44
N ASN A 86 -10.61 -2.57 2.08
CA ASN A 86 -9.26 -2.46 1.52
C ASN A 86 -9.20 -1.90 0.09
N PRO A 87 -9.46 -0.61 -0.09
CA PRO A 87 -9.27 0.02 -1.38
C PRO A 87 -7.79 0.02 -1.78
N VAL A 88 -7.52 -0.15 -3.07
CA VAL A 88 -6.18 -0.07 -3.64
C VAL A 88 -6.25 0.77 -4.92
N LEU A 89 -5.51 1.88 -4.92
CA LEU A 89 -5.31 2.70 -6.11
C LEU A 89 -4.09 2.19 -6.88
N PHE A 90 -4.22 2.14 -8.20
CA PHE A 90 -3.15 1.71 -9.10
C PHE A 90 -3.29 2.38 -10.46
N ARG A 91 -2.19 2.67 -11.14
CA ARG A 91 -2.23 3.15 -12.52
C ARG A 91 -1.47 2.19 -13.42
N THR A 92 -2.14 1.68 -14.44
CA THR A 92 -1.52 0.87 -15.50
C THR A 92 -0.70 1.76 -16.45
N LEU A 93 0.25 1.16 -17.17
CA LEU A 93 1.15 1.91 -18.07
C LEU A 93 0.42 2.64 -19.22
N ASP A 94 -0.78 2.21 -19.58
CA ASP A 94 -1.64 2.90 -20.56
C ASP A 94 -2.34 4.14 -19.97
N GLY A 95 -2.10 4.44 -18.69
CA GLY A 95 -2.59 5.63 -18.00
C GLY A 95 -3.95 5.48 -17.33
N VAL A 96 -4.58 4.30 -17.38
CA VAL A 96 -5.85 4.04 -16.71
C VAL A 96 -5.62 3.90 -15.20
N THR A 97 -6.38 4.66 -14.42
CA THR A 97 -6.37 4.60 -12.96
C THR A 97 -7.44 3.64 -12.47
N TRP A 98 -7.05 2.67 -11.65
CA TRP A 98 -7.91 1.65 -11.07
C TRP A 98 -8.12 1.90 -9.58
N LEU A 99 -9.34 1.66 -9.11
CA LEU A 99 -9.70 1.57 -7.69
C LEU A 99 -10.26 0.17 -7.45
N TYR A 100 -9.42 -0.72 -6.94
CA TYR A 100 -9.85 -2.03 -6.47
C TYR A 100 -10.37 -1.93 -5.04
N TYR A 101 -11.34 -2.75 -4.67
CA TYR A 101 -11.88 -2.87 -3.31
C TYR A 101 -12.62 -4.20 -3.17
N LYS A 102 -13.05 -4.55 -1.96
CA LYS A 102 -13.77 -5.81 -1.70
C LYS A 102 -15.10 -5.48 -1.09
N PHE A 103 -16.08 -6.34 -1.27
CA PHE A 103 -17.30 -6.35 -0.47
C PHE A 103 -17.53 -7.75 0.09
N GLY A 104 -18.13 -7.82 1.28
CA GLY A 104 -18.43 -9.08 1.97
C GLY A 104 -18.51 -8.84 3.47
N THR A 105 -19.26 -9.68 4.18
CA THR A 105 -19.49 -9.59 5.64
C THR A 105 -18.21 -9.76 6.45
N SER A 106 -17.22 -10.46 5.92
CA SER A 106 -15.91 -10.68 6.53
C SER A 106 -14.83 -10.91 5.47
N PRO A 107 -13.52 -10.81 5.82
CA PRO A 107 -12.43 -11.16 4.92
C PRO A 107 -12.49 -12.58 4.32
N ARG A 108 -13.24 -13.49 4.97
CA ARG A 108 -13.44 -14.87 4.50
C ARG A 108 -14.47 -15.01 3.38
N GLU A 109 -15.29 -13.98 3.18
CA GLU A 109 -16.43 -13.96 2.28
C GLU A 109 -16.30 -12.84 1.23
N TRP A 110 -15.09 -12.33 1.04
CA TRP A 110 -14.85 -11.24 0.11
C TRP A 110 -15.10 -11.66 -1.34
N THR A 111 -15.74 -10.74 -2.07
CA THR A 111 -15.69 -10.65 -3.52
C THR A 111 -14.87 -9.41 -3.88
N GLY A 112 -13.91 -9.56 -4.80
CA GLY A 112 -13.17 -8.43 -5.35
C GLY A 112 -14.03 -7.60 -6.28
N ALA A 113 -13.78 -6.30 -6.31
CA ALA A 113 -14.44 -5.36 -7.20
C ALA A 113 -13.46 -4.27 -7.66
N TYR A 114 -13.80 -3.60 -8.75
CA TYR A 114 -13.04 -2.47 -9.22
C TYR A 114 -13.91 -1.42 -9.89
N ARG A 115 -13.38 -0.20 -9.91
CA ARG A 115 -13.76 0.89 -10.82
C ARG A 115 -12.50 1.35 -11.55
N PHE A 116 -12.64 1.94 -12.73
CA PHE A 116 -11.52 2.55 -13.43
C PHE A 116 -11.85 3.96 -13.90
N SER A 117 -10.81 4.75 -14.15
CA SER A 117 -10.86 6.14 -14.56
C SER A 117 -9.81 6.40 -15.64
N GLU A 118 -10.22 7.09 -16.70
CA GLU A 118 -9.36 7.48 -17.83
C GLU A 118 -8.90 8.95 -17.74
N ASP A 119 -9.35 9.69 -16.72
CA ASP A 119 -9.13 11.13 -16.54
C ASP A 119 -8.46 11.49 -15.20
N ASP A 120 -7.60 10.57 -14.73
CA ASP A 120 -6.86 10.64 -13.47
C ASP A 120 -7.75 10.73 -12.23
N GLY A 121 -8.86 10.01 -12.20
CA GLY A 121 -9.75 9.87 -11.05
C GLY A 121 -10.72 11.04 -10.88
N ARG A 122 -11.07 11.76 -11.97
CA ARG A 122 -12.12 12.78 -11.94
C ARG A 122 -13.50 12.15 -12.16
N THR A 123 -13.59 11.23 -13.11
CA THR A 123 -14.76 10.39 -13.35
C THR A 123 -14.37 8.92 -13.27
N TRP A 124 -15.34 8.07 -12.92
CA TRP A 124 -15.12 6.66 -12.67
C TRP A 124 -16.21 5.83 -13.32
N SER A 125 -15.84 4.68 -13.86
CA SER A 125 -16.78 3.67 -14.36
C SER A 125 -17.77 3.23 -13.28
N GLU A 126 -18.85 2.58 -13.70
CA GLU A 126 -19.66 1.77 -12.78
C GLU A 126 -18.80 0.67 -12.12
N PRO A 127 -19.14 0.27 -10.88
CA PRO A 127 -18.57 -0.90 -10.21
C PRO A 127 -18.63 -2.18 -11.05
N ARG A 128 -17.55 -2.95 -11.04
CA ARG A 128 -17.51 -4.31 -11.61
C ARG A 128 -16.93 -5.29 -10.62
N ALA A 129 -17.56 -6.45 -10.49
CA ALA A 129 -17.00 -7.56 -9.72
C ALA A 129 -15.82 -8.19 -10.47
N MET A 130 -14.83 -8.66 -9.70
CA MET A 130 -13.79 -9.54 -10.20
C MET A 130 -14.38 -10.92 -10.52
N PRO A 131 -13.84 -11.67 -11.49
CA PRO A 131 -14.25 -13.05 -11.73
C PRO A 131 -14.09 -13.91 -10.47
N ALA A 132 -14.94 -14.92 -10.33
CA ALA A 132 -14.93 -15.81 -9.16
C ALA A 132 -13.54 -16.44 -8.94
N GLY A 133 -13.09 -16.44 -7.69
CA GLY A 133 -11.77 -16.96 -7.30
C GLY A 133 -10.62 -15.94 -7.34
N LEU A 134 -10.87 -14.73 -7.84
CA LEU A 134 -9.95 -13.59 -7.83
C LEU A 134 -10.45 -12.50 -6.90
N LEU A 135 -9.52 -11.79 -6.25
CA LEU A 135 -9.83 -10.71 -5.31
C LEU A 135 -9.19 -9.38 -5.71
N GLY A 136 -8.28 -9.38 -6.69
CA GLY A 136 -7.44 -8.23 -6.98
C GLY A 136 -6.41 -8.00 -5.87
N PRO A 137 -5.73 -6.85 -5.87
CA PRO A 137 -4.73 -6.53 -4.86
C PRO A 137 -5.39 -6.43 -3.50
N ILE A 138 -4.96 -7.21 -2.51
CA ILE A 138 -5.67 -7.26 -1.21
C ILE A 138 -5.54 -5.97 -0.42
N LYS A 139 -4.38 -5.31 -0.46
CA LYS A 139 -4.11 -4.10 0.33
C LYS A 139 -3.02 -3.19 -0.24
N ASN A 140 -2.03 -3.76 -0.94
CA ASN A 140 -0.94 -2.98 -1.55
C ASN A 140 -1.10 -2.89 -3.05
N LYS A 141 -0.56 -1.80 -3.61
CA LYS A 141 -0.58 -1.52 -5.05
C LYS A 141 0.06 -2.68 -5.85
N PRO A 142 -0.55 -3.10 -6.97
CA PRO A 142 0.13 -3.87 -8.00
C PRO A 142 1.39 -3.15 -8.53
N ILE A 143 2.20 -3.88 -9.29
CA ILE A 143 3.28 -3.32 -10.10
C ILE A 143 3.04 -3.62 -11.59
N SER A 144 3.56 -2.76 -12.45
CA SER A 144 3.69 -3.06 -13.88
C SER A 144 5.12 -3.50 -14.18
N LEU A 145 5.25 -4.62 -14.87
CA LEU A 145 6.52 -5.11 -15.40
C LEU A 145 6.86 -4.41 -16.72
N PRO A 146 8.13 -4.44 -17.18
CA PRO A 146 8.55 -3.72 -18.39
C PRO A 146 7.81 -4.13 -19.67
N ASP A 147 7.30 -5.36 -19.74
CA ASP A 147 6.51 -5.89 -20.87
C ASP A 147 5.03 -5.47 -20.84
N GLY A 148 4.61 -4.73 -19.81
CA GLY A 148 3.22 -4.30 -19.61
C GLY A 148 2.37 -5.26 -18.78
N THR A 149 2.93 -6.40 -18.35
CA THR A 149 2.25 -7.31 -17.41
C THR A 149 1.97 -6.58 -16.09
N VAL A 150 0.76 -6.71 -15.58
CA VAL A 150 0.36 -6.22 -14.25
C VAL A 150 0.42 -7.38 -13.29
N LEU A 151 1.21 -7.23 -12.23
CA LEU A 151 1.34 -8.22 -11.17
C LEU A 151 0.76 -7.67 -9.88
N SER A 152 -0.27 -8.35 -9.38
CA SER A 152 -1.03 -7.95 -8.21
C SER A 152 -0.78 -8.90 -7.06
N GLY A 153 -0.33 -8.37 -5.92
CA GLY A 153 -0.21 -9.15 -4.70
C GLY A 153 -1.58 -9.42 -4.08
N THR A 154 -1.97 -10.68 -3.95
CA THR A 154 -3.25 -11.08 -3.34
C THR A 154 -3.06 -12.05 -2.18
N SER A 155 -4.12 -12.33 -1.46
CA SER A 155 -4.15 -13.34 -0.41
C SER A 155 -5.59 -13.77 -0.12
N VAL A 156 -5.77 -15.04 0.24
CA VAL A 156 -7.06 -15.59 0.65
C VAL A 156 -7.03 -15.85 2.14
N GLU A 157 -8.04 -15.38 2.86
CA GLU A 157 -8.26 -15.67 4.28
C GLU A 157 -9.39 -16.68 4.43
N SER A 158 -9.10 -17.98 4.35
CA SER A 158 -10.13 -19.02 4.53
C SER A 158 -10.13 -19.59 5.97
N TYR A 159 -10.99 -20.57 6.26
CA TYR A 159 -10.99 -21.23 7.58
C TYR A 159 -9.66 -21.96 7.80
N GLN A 160 -8.83 -21.43 8.71
CA GLN A 160 -7.49 -21.92 9.07
C GLN A 160 -6.41 -21.88 7.97
N SER A 161 -6.75 -21.56 6.71
CA SER A 161 -5.79 -21.51 5.60
C SER A 161 -5.72 -20.10 5.00
N TRP A 162 -4.75 -19.32 5.51
CA TRP A 162 -4.51 -17.92 5.12
C TRP A 162 -3.22 -17.85 4.33
N THR A 163 -3.26 -17.45 3.07
CA THR A 163 -2.07 -17.56 2.20
C THR A 163 -2.03 -16.50 1.12
N SER A 164 -0.82 -16.07 0.76
CA SER A 164 -0.56 -15.12 -0.32
C SER A 164 -0.42 -15.82 -1.66
N TYR A 165 -0.82 -15.10 -2.70
CA TYR A 165 -0.72 -15.49 -4.10
C TYR A 165 -0.34 -14.23 -4.90
N ALA A 166 -0.06 -14.41 -6.18
CA ALA A 166 -0.11 -13.29 -7.11
C ALA A 166 -1.22 -13.51 -8.15
N GLU A 167 -1.84 -12.42 -8.59
CA GLU A 167 -2.73 -12.38 -9.75
C GLU A 167 -1.99 -11.65 -10.88
N ILE A 168 -1.98 -12.24 -12.07
CA ILE A 168 -1.17 -11.78 -13.22
C ILE A 168 -2.11 -11.41 -14.36
N SER A 169 -1.93 -10.23 -14.94
CA SER A 169 -2.66 -9.79 -16.13
C SER A 169 -1.71 -9.31 -17.22
N THR A 170 -1.80 -9.92 -18.40
CA THR A 170 -0.98 -9.57 -19.57
C THR A 170 -1.73 -8.72 -20.60
N ASP A 171 -2.99 -8.37 -20.32
CA ASP A 171 -3.89 -7.68 -21.24
C ASP A 171 -4.43 -6.36 -20.64
N ARG A 172 -3.59 -5.68 -19.85
CA ARG A 172 -3.88 -4.39 -19.21
C ARG A 172 -4.98 -4.49 -18.14
N ALA A 173 -4.81 -5.42 -17.20
CA ALA A 173 -5.70 -5.65 -16.07
C ALA A 173 -7.14 -6.08 -16.44
N ARG A 174 -7.35 -6.61 -17.66
CA ARG A 174 -8.69 -7.04 -18.13
C ARG A 174 -9.01 -8.47 -17.74
N THR A 175 -8.06 -9.38 -17.91
CA THR A 175 -8.14 -10.78 -17.48
C THR A 175 -6.95 -11.14 -16.61
N TRP A 176 -7.13 -12.16 -15.76
CA TRP A 176 -6.18 -12.50 -14.71
C TRP A 176 -6.01 -14.00 -14.59
N SER A 177 -4.76 -14.44 -14.42
CA SER A 177 -4.39 -15.75 -13.89
C SER A 177 -3.95 -15.62 -12.43
N ARG A 178 -3.77 -16.74 -11.74
CA ARG A 178 -3.30 -16.78 -10.34
C ARG A 178 -2.12 -17.72 -10.19
N SER A 179 -1.08 -17.27 -9.49
CA SER A 179 0.11 -18.06 -9.15
C SER A 179 0.33 -18.15 -7.64
N GLY A 180 1.05 -19.18 -7.20
CA GLY A 180 1.22 -19.56 -5.79
C GLY A 180 0.51 -20.87 -5.45
N PRO A 181 0.32 -21.19 -4.15
CA PRO A 181 0.51 -20.34 -2.97
C PRO A 181 1.98 -20.00 -2.68
N VAL A 182 2.19 -18.84 -2.04
CA VAL A 182 3.47 -18.48 -1.42
C VAL A 182 3.44 -18.88 0.05
N ALA A 183 4.26 -19.86 0.42
CA ALA A 183 4.24 -20.47 1.75
C ALA A 183 5.63 -20.54 2.39
N HIS A 184 5.69 -20.40 3.72
CA HIS A 184 6.89 -20.68 4.49
C HIS A 184 7.05 -22.21 4.68
N PRO A 185 8.27 -22.78 4.56
CA PRO A 185 8.48 -24.22 4.64
C PRO A 185 7.95 -24.90 5.92
N THR A 186 8.01 -24.21 7.06
CA THR A 186 7.60 -24.77 8.37
C THR A 186 6.27 -24.20 8.89
N GLN A 187 5.80 -23.08 8.32
CA GLN A 187 4.57 -22.39 8.74
C GLN A 187 3.79 -21.97 7.48
N PRO A 188 3.18 -22.92 6.76
CA PRO A 188 2.67 -22.69 5.41
C PRO A 188 1.46 -21.74 5.33
N PHE A 189 0.86 -21.39 6.46
CA PHE A 189 -0.28 -20.49 6.56
C PHE A 189 0.02 -19.27 7.43
N GLY A 190 -0.70 -18.18 7.19
CA GLY A 190 -0.61 -16.93 7.92
C GLY A 190 0.25 -15.86 7.24
N LEU A 191 0.71 -16.07 6.00
CA LEU A 191 1.37 -15.06 5.16
C LEU A 191 0.33 -14.41 4.26
N ILE A 192 0.00 -13.14 4.48
CA ILE A 192 -1.07 -12.45 3.74
C ILE A 192 -0.73 -10.98 3.46
N GLN A 193 -1.59 -10.33 2.67
CA GLN A 193 -1.49 -8.91 2.30
C GLN A 193 -0.10 -8.51 1.74
N PRO A 194 0.35 -9.18 0.68
CA PRO A 194 1.68 -8.94 0.13
C PRO A 194 1.83 -7.53 -0.46
N THR A 195 3.07 -7.02 -0.47
CA THR A 195 3.53 -5.94 -1.35
C THR A 195 4.56 -6.49 -2.33
N LEU A 196 4.63 -5.92 -3.52
CA LEU A 196 5.52 -6.33 -4.60
C LEU A 196 6.49 -5.20 -4.96
N VAL A 197 7.75 -5.55 -5.22
CA VAL A 197 8.77 -4.63 -5.73
C VAL A 197 9.59 -5.28 -6.83
N PRO A 198 9.94 -4.56 -7.91
CA PRO A 198 10.88 -5.06 -8.89
C PRO A 198 12.27 -5.20 -8.27
N ILE A 199 12.99 -6.24 -8.67
CA ILE A 199 14.41 -6.50 -8.36
C ILE A 199 15.13 -6.88 -9.66
N PRO A 200 16.48 -6.88 -9.71
CA PRO A 200 17.19 -7.31 -10.92
C PRO A 200 16.75 -8.70 -11.38
N GLY A 201 16.23 -8.77 -12.60
CA GLY A 201 15.77 -10.02 -13.22
C GLY A 201 14.45 -10.58 -12.69
N GLY A 202 13.77 -9.91 -11.74
CA GLY A 202 12.59 -10.51 -11.11
C GLY A 202 11.76 -9.56 -10.24
N VAL A 203 10.97 -10.17 -9.37
CA VAL A 203 10.09 -9.49 -8.41
C VAL A 203 10.31 -10.09 -7.03
N ARG A 204 10.33 -9.23 -6.01
CA ARG A 204 10.25 -9.65 -4.61
C ARG A 204 8.89 -9.33 -4.03
N MET A 205 8.34 -10.31 -3.33
CA MET A 205 7.11 -10.19 -2.54
C MET A 205 7.49 -10.12 -1.06
N PHE A 206 6.95 -9.15 -0.33
CA PHE A 206 7.01 -9.09 1.13
C PHE A 206 5.61 -9.25 1.72
N MET A 207 5.47 -10.04 2.77
CA MET A 207 4.20 -10.40 3.38
C MET A 207 4.22 -10.14 4.87
N ARG A 208 3.10 -9.65 5.42
CA ARG A 208 2.89 -9.72 6.87
C ARG A 208 2.67 -11.16 7.30
N SER A 209 3.05 -11.48 8.52
CA SER A 209 2.88 -12.83 9.08
C SER A 209 2.01 -12.82 10.33
N ARG A 210 1.18 -13.85 10.48
CA ARG A 210 0.28 -13.98 11.63
C ARG A 210 0.98 -14.53 12.89
N ASN A 211 1.81 -15.56 12.72
CA ASN A 211 2.38 -16.34 13.82
C ASN A 211 3.92 -16.34 13.86
N ILE A 212 4.58 -15.88 12.79
CA ILE A 212 6.04 -15.93 12.67
C ILE A 212 6.69 -14.76 13.44
N GLY A 213 6.02 -13.61 13.50
CA GLY A 213 6.54 -12.42 14.19
C GLY A 213 7.55 -11.62 13.37
N ARG A 214 7.79 -12.02 12.12
CA ARG A 214 8.69 -11.35 11.15
C ARG A 214 7.96 -11.06 9.85
N ILE A 215 8.42 -10.06 9.11
CA ILE A 215 8.04 -9.91 7.70
C ILE A 215 8.70 -11.06 6.94
N CYS A 216 7.93 -11.74 6.09
CA CYS A 216 8.45 -12.79 5.23
C CYS A 216 8.59 -12.31 3.80
N ALA A 217 9.56 -12.86 3.07
CA ALA A 217 9.82 -12.54 1.68
C ALA A 217 9.80 -13.79 0.79
N SER A 218 9.47 -13.62 -0.48
CA SER A 218 9.58 -14.62 -1.54
C SER A 218 9.95 -13.92 -2.85
N GLU A 219 10.54 -14.62 -3.80
CA GLU A 219 10.95 -14.03 -5.08
C GLU A 219 10.54 -14.88 -6.29
N SER A 220 10.34 -14.19 -7.41
CA SER A 220 10.01 -14.75 -8.71
C SER A 220 10.95 -14.17 -9.77
N PHE A 221 11.42 -15.01 -10.69
CA PHE A 221 12.28 -14.63 -11.82
C PHE A 221 11.65 -14.97 -13.17
N ASP A 222 10.36 -15.29 -13.18
CA ASP A 222 9.58 -15.72 -14.36
C ASP A 222 8.30 -14.89 -14.53
N GLY A 223 8.32 -13.61 -14.14
CA GLY A 223 7.19 -12.70 -14.29
C GLY A 223 6.09 -12.87 -13.24
N GLY A 224 6.36 -13.58 -12.16
CA GLY A 224 5.40 -13.86 -11.08
C GLY A 224 4.69 -15.20 -11.23
N GLU A 225 5.03 -16.04 -12.21
CA GLU A 225 4.41 -17.34 -12.47
C GLU A 225 4.75 -18.37 -11.40
N THR A 226 6.00 -18.40 -10.94
CA THR A 226 6.43 -19.23 -9.80
C THR A 226 7.14 -18.39 -8.75
N TRP A 227 7.06 -18.87 -7.52
CA TRP A 227 7.60 -18.20 -6.34
C TRP A 227 8.48 -19.16 -5.56
N SER A 228 9.62 -18.67 -5.07
CA SER A 228 10.44 -19.42 -4.12
C SER A 228 9.65 -19.70 -2.82
N PRO A 229 10.06 -20.70 -2.02
CA PRO A 229 9.61 -20.79 -0.64
C PRO A 229 9.85 -19.46 0.08
N ALA A 230 8.92 -19.08 0.96
CA ALA A 230 9.07 -17.84 1.72
C ALA A 230 10.16 -18.01 2.79
N TRP A 231 10.92 -16.95 3.05
CA TRP A 231 11.91 -16.88 4.13
C TRP A 231 11.63 -15.68 5.04
N GLU A 232 12.13 -15.74 6.27
CA GLU A 232 12.01 -14.67 7.24
C GLU A 232 13.05 -13.58 6.97
N THR A 233 12.62 -12.32 7.01
CA THR A 233 13.55 -11.17 7.09
C THR A 233 13.88 -10.89 8.57
N GLU A 234 14.86 -10.02 8.80
CA GLU A 234 15.17 -9.50 10.13
C GLU A 234 14.10 -8.54 10.67
N LEU A 235 13.20 -8.02 9.81
CA LEU A 235 12.20 -7.04 10.22
C LEU A 235 11.07 -7.69 11.04
N PRO A 236 10.80 -7.21 12.27
CA PRO A 236 9.67 -7.72 13.06
C PRO A 236 8.32 -7.38 12.40
N ASN A 237 7.30 -8.18 12.68
CA ASN A 237 5.94 -7.91 12.24
C ASN A 237 4.92 -8.34 13.29
N PRO A 238 4.04 -7.44 13.76
CA PRO A 238 3.04 -7.76 14.78
C PRO A 238 1.73 -8.20 14.12
N ASN A 239 1.81 -8.91 12.99
CA ASN A 239 0.67 -9.17 12.11
C ASN A 239 0.00 -7.86 11.59
N SER A 240 0.82 -6.84 11.27
CA SER A 240 0.37 -5.55 10.73
C SER A 240 0.59 -5.44 9.23
N GLY A 241 -0.26 -4.66 8.56
CA GLY A 241 -0.05 -4.31 7.16
C GLY A 241 1.29 -3.58 6.97
N ILE A 242 1.93 -3.85 5.84
CA ILE A 242 3.17 -3.22 5.39
C ILE A 242 2.97 -2.74 3.95
N ASP A 243 3.82 -1.83 3.48
CA ASP A 243 3.96 -1.52 2.06
C ASP A 243 5.43 -1.20 1.75
N ALA A 244 5.82 -1.39 0.50
CA ALA A 244 7.17 -1.09 0.05
C ALA A 244 7.15 -0.43 -1.33
N VAL A 245 8.21 0.31 -1.64
CA VAL A 245 8.42 0.93 -2.94
C VAL A 245 9.88 0.74 -3.37
N ALA A 246 10.07 0.44 -4.65
CA ALA A 246 11.38 0.52 -5.28
C ALA A 246 11.60 1.95 -5.77
N LEU A 247 12.70 2.56 -5.34
CA LEU A 247 13.09 3.90 -5.75
C LEU A 247 13.75 3.86 -7.13
N ALA A 248 13.69 4.99 -7.83
CA ALA A 248 14.32 5.15 -9.15
C ALA A 248 15.85 4.89 -9.14
N ASP A 249 16.51 5.05 -7.98
CA ASP A 249 17.94 4.77 -7.80
C ASP A 249 18.27 3.31 -7.39
N GLY A 250 17.26 2.44 -7.32
CA GLY A 250 17.41 1.01 -7.04
C GLY A 250 17.31 0.64 -5.55
N ARG A 251 17.26 1.61 -4.63
CA ARG A 251 16.97 1.33 -3.21
C ARG A 251 15.53 0.86 -3.04
N LEU A 252 15.28 0.07 -2.00
CA LEU A 252 13.92 -0.23 -1.56
C LEU A 252 13.62 0.50 -0.26
N VAL A 253 12.42 1.05 -0.12
CA VAL A 253 11.95 1.61 1.14
C VAL A 253 10.68 0.90 1.57
N MET A 254 10.64 0.48 2.84
CA MET A 254 9.51 -0.19 3.47
C MET A 254 8.97 0.66 4.60
N ILE A 255 7.64 0.73 4.68
CA ILE A 255 6.90 1.29 5.80
C ILE A 255 6.25 0.14 6.59
N TYR A 256 6.58 0.02 7.86
CA TYR A 256 6.13 -1.09 8.73
C TYR A 256 6.13 -0.68 10.21
N ASN A 257 5.58 -1.55 11.06
CA ASN A 257 5.67 -1.39 12.51
C ASN A 257 6.84 -2.20 13.05
N ASP A 258 7.87 -1.54 13.58
CA ASP A 258 9.06 -2.18 14.15
C ASP A 258 8.82 -2.74 15.57
N THR A 259 7.95 -3.75 15.64
CA THR A 259 7.60 -4.46 16.88
C THR A 259 6.98 -5.82 16.55
N GLU A 260 7.09 -6.79 17.47
CA GLU A 260 6.39 -8.08 17.38
C GLU A 260 4.96 -8.02 17.96
N LYS A 261 4.62 -6.97 18.70
CA LYS A 261 3.27 -6.77 19.29
C LYS A 261 2.84 -5.30 19.22
N GLY A 262 1.55 -5.10 18.96
CA GLY A 262 0.97 -3.76 18.86
C GLY A 262 1.13 -3.13 17.48
N ARG A 263 1.01 -1.79 17.42
CA ARG A 263 0.93 -1.00 16.19
C ARG A 263 1.69 0.34 16.30
N SER A 264 2.70 0.36 17.16
CA SER A 264 3.62 1.47 17.37
C SER A 264 4.99 0.90 17.78
N PRO A 265 6.12 1.44 17.28
CA PRO A 265 6.20 2.58 16.35
C PRO A 265 5.73 2.23 14.93
N LEU A 266 5.47 3.25 14.12
CA LEU A 266 5.42 3.15 12.65
C LEU A 266 6.63 3.88 12.08
N ASN A 267 7.39 3.23 11.21
CA ASN A 267 8.70 3.71 10.77
C ASN A 267 9.01 3.29 9.33
N LEU A 268 10.11 3.84 8.81
CA LEU A 268 10.71 3.48 7.54
C LEU A 268 12.02 2.72 7.73
N ALA A 269 12.23 1.72 6.88
CA ALA A 269 13.52 1.08 6.66
C ALA A 269 13.91 1.13 5.18
N VAL A 270 15.21 1.22 4.91
CA VAL A 270 15.78 1.20 3.56
C VAL A 270 16.61 -0.06 3.37
N SER A 271 16.62 -0.57 2.14
CA SER A 271 17.52 -1.63 1.69
C SER A 271 18.28 -1.18 0.45
N HIS A 272 19.58 -1.53 0.41
CA HIS A 272 20.49 -1.28 -0.72
C HIS A 272 20.84 -2.56 -1.48
N ASP A 273 20.33 -3.71 -1.05
CA ASP A 273 20.62 -5.04 -1.60
C ASP A 273 19.34 -5.77 -2.00
N TYR A 274 18.39 -5.00 -2.55
CA TYR A 274 17.12 -5.47 -3.07
C TYR A 274 16.24 -6.15 -2.00
N GLY A 275 16.39 -5.74 -0.74
CA GLY A 275 15.60 -6.20 0.39
C GLY A 275 16.11 -7.48 1.03
N ARG A 276 17.42 -7.75 0.93
CA ARG A 276 18.08 -8.85 1.66
C ARG A 276 18.45 -8.40 3.07
N THR A 277 18.86 -7.14 3.24
CA THR A 277 19.10 -6.49 4.52
C THR A 277 18.44 -5.11 4.56
N TRP A 278 18.10 -4.67 5.77
CA TRP A 278 17.31 -3.47 6.04
C TRP A 278 17.90 -2.65 7.17
N LYS A 279 17.84 -1.32 7.00
CA LYS A 279 18.21 -0.35 8.02
C LYS A 279 17.06 0.61 8.28
N ARG A 280 16.51 0.58 9.50
CA ARG A 280 15.55 1.60 9.97
C ARG A 280 16.25 2.96 9.97
N PHE A 281 15.58 3.98 9.44
CA PHE A 281 16.17 5.32 9.30
C PHE A 281 15.25 6.47 9.74
N LEU A 282 13.94 6.26 9.79
CA LEU A 282 13.01 7.31 10.16
C LEU A 282 11.80 6.78 10.92
N ASP A 283 11.44 7.46 12.01
CA ASP A 283 10.23 7.19 12.78
C ASP A 283 9.14 8.17 12.39
N LEU A 284 7.96 7.65 12.07
CA LEU A 284 6.81 8.45 11.69
C LEU A 284 5.91 8.74 12.89
N GLU A 285 5.69 7.71 13.71
CA GLU A 285 4.87 7.75 14.91
C GLU A 285 5.50 6.86 15.99
N THR A 286 5.77 7.42 17.18
CA THR A 286 6.39 6.72 18.31
C THR A 286 5.50 6.62 19.55
N ASP A 287 4.45 7.43 19.62
CA ASP A 287 3.54 7.44 20.76
C ASP A 287 2.74 6.13 20.86
N PRO A 288 2.22 5.76 22.04
CA PRO A 288 1.26 4.66 22.15
C PRO A 288 0.03 4.92 21.28
N GLY A 289 -0.34 3.95 20.44
CA GLY A 289 -1.49 4.07 19.55
C GLY A 289 -1.56 3.00 18.49
N GLU A 290 -2.59 3.10 17.65
CA GLU A 290 -2.75 2.26 16.47
C GLU A 290 -2.36 3.03 15.20
N TYR A 291 -1.17 2.74 14.67
CA TYR A 291 -0.71 3.25 13.38
C TYR A 291 -0.52 2.08 12.42
N SER A 292 -1.40 2.01 11.43
CA SER A 292 -1.64 0.75 10.73
C SER A 292 -1.96 0.96 9.26
N TYR A 293 -1.79 -0.12 8.48
CA TYR A 293 -2.12 -0.19 7.05
C TYR A 293 -1.54 0.98 6.25
N PRO A 294 -0.20 1.15 6.29
CA PRO A 294 0.45 2.18 5.52
C PRO A 294 0.42 1.88 4.02
N ALA A 295 0.51 2.92 3.19
CA ALA A 295 0.82 2.83 1.77
C ALA A 295 1.91 3.85 1.45
N ILE A 296 2.82 3.53 0.52
CA ILE A 296 3.97 4.36 0.14
C ILE A 296 4.17 4.37 -1.37
N ILE A 297 4.49 5.53 -1.92
CA ILE A 297 4.96 5.70 -3.31
C ILE A 297 6.18 6.62 -3.34
N GLN A 298 6.96 6.56 -4.42
CA GLN A 298 7.87 7.64 -4.80
C GLN A 298 7.14 8.55 -5.77
N GLY A 299 7.12 9.84 -5.47
CA GLY A 299 6.55 10.88 -6.30
C GLY A 299 7.42 11.23 -7.52
N SER A 300 6.81 11.90 -8.49
CA SER A 300 7.48 12.43 -9.68
C SER A 300 8.57 13.47 -9.38
N ASP A 301 8.49 14.12 -8.22
CA ASP A 301 9.52 15.02 -7.66
C ASP A 301 10.65 14.27 -6.94
N GLY A 302 10.57 12.95 -6.85
CA GLY A 302 11.52 12.07 -6.19
C GLY A 302 11.22 11.81 -4.71
N ASN A 303 10.37 12.61 -4.06
CA ASN A 303 10.06 12.45 -2.63
C ASN A 303 9.24 11.20 -2.37
N LEU A 304 9.28 10.70 -1.14
CA LEU A 304 8.40 9.63 -0.69
C LEU A 304 7.10 10.23 -0.18
N ARG A 305 5.99 9.63 -0.57
CA ARG A 305 4.66 10.01 -0.11
C ARG A 305 4.01 8.81 0.53
N MET A 306 3.47 9.00 1.73
CA MET A 306 2.83 7.93 2.47
C MET A 306 1.46 8.35 2.98
N VAL A 307 0.57 7.36 3.07
CA VAL A 307 -0.62 7.47 3.92
C VAL A 307 -0.72 6.30 4.87
N TYR A 308 -1.33 6.50 6.03
CA TYR A 308 -1.63 5.41 6.97
C TYR A 308 -2.84 5.74 7.84
N THR A 309 -3.43 4.69 8.42
CA THR A 309 -4.48 4.86 9.42
C THR A 309 -3.88 5.36 10.72
N TRP A 310 -4.37 6.50 11.19
CA TRP A 310 -3.99 7.10 12.47
C TRP A 310 -5.11 6.86 13.48
N LYS A 311 -4.85 5.98 14.46
CA LYS A 311 -5.73 5.64 15.60
C LYS A 311 -7.15 5.20 15.24
N ARG A 312 -7.37 4.75 13.99
CA ARG A 312 -8.70 4.46 13.40
C ARG A 312 -9.62 5.67 13.25
N GLU A 313 -9.14 6.88 13.52
CA GLU A 313 -9.93 8.12 13.51
C GLU A 313 -9.75 8.91 12.22
N ARG A 314 -8.51 8.95 11.70
CA ARG A 314 -8.15 9.73 10.50
C ARG A 314 -7.12 9.01 9.65
N VAL A 315 -6.94 9.51 8.42
CA VAL A 315 -5.83 9.11 7.55
C VAL A 315 -4.76 10.20 7.61
N ARG A 316 -3.54 9.81 7.96
CA ARG A 316 -2.37 10.71 7.89
C ARG A 316 -1.78 10.65 6.48
N TYR A 317 -1.36 11.79 5.97
CA TYR A 317 -0.47 11.93 4.82
C TYR A 317 0.90 12.45 5.29
N VAL A 318 1.98 11.92 4.73
CA VAL A 318 3.35 12.35 5.03
C VAL A 318 4.13 12.48 3.73
N ASP A 319 4.86 13.57 3.57
CA ASP A 319 5.86 13.78 2.51
C ASP A 319 7.26 13.75 3.12
N VAL A 320 8.13 12.89 2.63
CA VAL A 320 9.51 12.72 3.09
C VAL A 320 10.46 12.96 1.92
N PRO A 321 11.35 13.96 2.01
CA PRO A 321 12.32 14.22 0.95
C PRO A 321 13.22 13.03 0.65
N LEU A 322 13.52 12.80 -0.63
CA LEU A 322 14.40 11.70 -1.04
C LEU A 322 15.78 11.76 -0.37
N THR A 323 16.27 12.98 -0.10
CA THR A 323 17.54 13.25 0.58
C THR A 323 17.59 12.74 2.02
N SER A 324 16.43 12.44 2.62
CA SER A 324 16.33 11.85 3.96
C SER A 324 16.51 10.33 3.97
N VAL A 325 16.43 9.68 2.81
CA VAL A 325 16.69 8.25 2.67
C VAL A 325 18.21 8.05 2.61
N PRO A 326 18.82 7.28 3.54
CA PRO A 326 20.27 7.13 3.61
C PRO A 326 20.87 6.21 2.55
#